data_AF-A0A183I7Z2-F1
#
_entry.id   AF-A0A183I7Z2-F1
#
_cell.length_a   1.000
_cell.length_b   1.000
_cell.length_c   1.000
_cell.angle_alpha   90.00
_cell.angle_beta   90.00
_cell.angle_gamma   90.00
#
_symmetry.space_group_name_H-M   'P 1'
#
loop_
_entity.id
_entity.type
_entity.pdbx_description
1 polymer ?
#
loop_
_entity_poly.entity_id
_entity_poly.type
_entity_poly.pdbx_seq_one_letter_code
_entity_poly.pdbx_strand_id
1 'polypeptide(L)'
;MVTENYQPYHILISNYCPPFYCKPVDDFPNNLQKYVDVSTPEKYVYVSTPENLILLRKYWKRWQQNKMLELFVFSLPFTVDASGLPMNPNGRQGIAGRGNHLKFGVNLLRVYVLIRETSNNQLMILLEGNTFPTRYHLNKGRFDDELQLILRNHQYNDSDI
;
A
#
# COMPACT_ATOMS: atom_id res chain seq x y z
N MET A 1 20.09 -10.39 -3.46
CA MET A 1 18.93 -10.81 -2.62
C MET A 1 19.46 -11.29 -1.28
N VAL A 2 18.72 -11.09 -0.20
CA VAL A 2 19.06 -11.66 1.12
C VAL A 2 18.67 -13.14 1.08
N THR A 3 19.58 -14.02 1.44
CA THR A 3 19.31 -15.46 1.59
C THR A 3 18.26 -15.71 2.67
N GLU A 4 17.36 -16.68 2.48
CA GLU A 4 16.19 -16.94 3.35
C GLU A 4 16.54 -16.99 4.84
N ASN A 5 17.67 -17.62 5.20
CA ASN A 5 18.16 -17.74 6.57
C ASN A 5 18.48 -16.40 7.26
N TYR A 6 18.55 -15.28 6.54
CA TYR A 6 18.89 -13.95 7.10
C TYR A 6 17.74 -12.93 6.92
N GLN A 7 16.63 -13.36 6.33
CA GLN A 7 15.44 -12.54 6.12
C GLN A 7 14.79 -12.08 7.44
N PRO A 8 14.61 -12.93 8.47
CA PRO A 8 13.97 -12.51 9.73
C PRO A 8 14.78 -11.47 10.52
N TYR A 9 14.12 -10.41 11.01
CA TYR A 9 14.80 -9.32 11.70
C TYR A 9 15.53 -9.70 12.99
N HIS A 10 15.08 -10.76 13.69
CA HIS A 10 15.72 -11.24 14.92
C HIS A 10 17.10 -11.86 14.66
N ILE A 11 17.42 -12.22 13.42
CA ILE A 11 18.75 -12.68 13.03
C ILE A 11 19.63 -11.45 12.78
N LEU A 12 20.74 -11.38 13.50
CA LEU A 12 21.68 -10.26 13.41
C LEU A 12 22.61 -10.44 12.21
N ILE A 13 22.79 -9.38 11.44
CA ILE A 13 23.73 -9.30 10.33
C ILE A 13 24.58 -8.06 10.59
N SER A 14 25.87 -8.27 10.89
CA SER A 14 26.78 -7.20 11.33
C SER A 14 26.92 -6.07 10.31
N ASN A 15 26.93 -6.39 9.01
CA ASN A 15 27.20 -5.44 7.93
C ASN A 15 26.00 -5.27 6.99
N TYR A 16 24.77 -5.43 7.48
CA TYR A 16 23.58 -5.26 6.64
C TYR A 16 23.31 -3.78 6.36
N CYS A 17 23.72 -3.34 5.18
CA CYS A 17 23.49 -1.98 4.67
C CYS A 17 22.85 -2.06 3.28
N PRO A 18 21.51 -2.27 3.19
CA PRO A 18 20.83 -2.38 1.91
C PRO A 18 20.85 -1.04 1.15
N PRO A 19 20.96 -1.04 -0.19
CA PRO A 19 20.82 0.16 -0.98
C PRO A 19 19.47 0.84 -0.71
N PHE A 20 19.50 2.16 -0.53
CA PHE A 20 18.30 2.96 -0.30
C PHE A 20 17.80 3.55 -1.62
N TYR A 21 16.55 3.26 -1.97
CA TYR A 21 15.93 3.78 -3.19
C TYR A 21 14.47 4.19 -2.96
N CYS A 22 14.14 5.40 -3.40
CA CYS A 22 12.79 5.94 -3.49
C CYS A 22 12.65 6.58 -4.86
N LYS A 23 11.64 6.17 -5.63
CA LYS A 23 11.31 6.81 -6.90
C LYS A 23 10.99 8.30 -6.63
N PRO A 24 11.62 9.25 -7.36
CA PRO A 24 11.35 10.68 -7.26
C PRO A 24 9.86 11.00 -7.47
N VAL A 25 9.37 12.04 -6.80
CA VAL A 25 7.97 12.47 -6.91
C VAL A 25 7.64 12.85 -8.35
N ASP A 26 8.54 13.58 -9.01
CA ASP A 26 8.34 14.08 -10.38
C ASP A 26 8.18 12.97 -11.43
N ASP A 27 8.69 11.77 -11.15
CA ASP A 27 8.56 10.61 -12.03
C ASP A 27 7.20 9.90 -11.89
N PHE A 28 6.32 10.35 -10.99
CA PHE A 28 4.94 9.88 -10.88
C PHE A 28 3.98 10.76 -11.71
N PRO A 29 2.88 10.18 -12.22
CA PRO A 29 1.80 10.96 -12.84
C PRO A 29 1.28 12.08 -11.93
N ASN A 30 1.01 13.27 -12.49
CA ASN A 30 0.62 14.47 -11.73
C ASN A 30 -0.53 14.25 -10.74
N ASN A 31 -1.52 13.43 -11.10
CA ASN A 31 -2.65 13.09 -10.22
C ASN A 31 -2.24 12.27 -8.99
N LEU A 32 -1.11 11.56 -9.05
CA LEU A 32 -0.59 10.70 -8.00
C LEU A 32 0.49 11.37 -7.14
N GLN A 33 1.17 12.40 -7.63
CA GLN A 33 2.27 13.07 -6.93
C GLN A 33 1.91 13.54 -5.51
N LYS A 34 0.69 14.09 -5.33
CA LYS A 34 0.19 14.53 -4.01
C LYS A 34 0.06 13.41 -2.97
N TYR A 35 0.07 12.15 -3.41
CA TYR A 35 0.01 10.98 -2.54
C TYR A 35 1.38 10.37 -2.28
N VAL A 36 2.46 10.87 -2.89
CA VAL A 36 3.79 10.29 -2.72
C VAL A 36 4.39 10.71 -1.38
N ASP A 37 4.83 9.75 -0.58
CA ASP A 37 5.62 10.05 0.63
C ASP A 37 7.05 10.42 0.23
N VAL A 38 7.52 11.53 0.78
CA VAL A 38 8.88 12.05 0.55
C VAL A 38 9.75 11.72 1.77
N SER A 39 10.80 10.95 1.55
CA SER A 39 11.82 10.65 2.57
C SER A 39 13.14 11.38 2.33
N THR A 40 13.38 11.84 1.10
CA THR A 40 14.62 12.50 0.73
C THR A 40 14.53 13.99 1.03
N PRO A 41 15.53 14.57 1.73
CA PRO A 41 15.73 16.00 1.67
C PRO A 41 16.08 16.33 0.21
N GLU A 42 15.19 17.02 -0.49
CA GLU A 42 15.51 17.53 -1.81
C GLU A 42 16.71 18.48 -1.71
N LYS A 43 17.52 18.42 -2.75
CA LYS A 43 18.87 18.99 -2.91
C LYS A 43 18.99 20.51 -2.68
N TYR A 44 17.90 21.21 -2.38
CA TYR A 44 17.89 22.60 -1.91
C TYR A 44 16.69 22.79 -0.98
N VAL A 45 16.91 22.65 0.32
CA VAL A 45 16.19 23.24 1.47
C VAL A 45 16.59 22.37 2.66
N TYR A 46 17.27 23.00 3.62
CA TYR A 46 17.69 22.34 4.84
C TYR A 46 16.47 21.73 5.54
N VAL A 47 16.72 20.56 6.14
CA VAL A 47 15.82 19.79 6.99
C VAL A 47 14.83 18.88 6.24
N SER A 48 15.21 17.60 6.09
CA SER A 48 14.24 16.51 6.29
C SER A 48 13.67 16.68 7.70
N THR A 49 12.60 17.46 7.85
CA THR A 49 12.06 17.81 9.16
C THR A 49 11.68 16.52 9.88
N PRO A 50 12.16 16.31 11.12
CA PRO A 50 11.68 15.24 12.01
C PRO A 50 10.15 15.16 12.02
N GLU A 51 9.47 16.27 11.75
CA GLU A 51 8.04 16.43 11.56
C GLU A 51 7.44 15.48 10.51
N ASN A 52 8.08 15.26 9.35
CA ASN A 52 7.55 14.36 8.31
C ASN A 52 7.60 12.90 8.77
N LEU A 53 8.68 12.48 9.44
CA LEU A 53 8.79 11.15 10.03
C LEU A 53 7.89 10.98 11.25
N ILE A 54 7.69 12.02 12.07
CA ILE A 54 6.75 12.05 13.20
C ILE A 54 5.31 11.94 12.70
N LEU A 55 4.96 12.67 11.64
CA LEU A 55 3.66 12.58 10.98
C LEU A 55 3.45 11.19 10.39
N LEU A 56 4.44 10.66 9.68
CA LEU A 56 4.40 9.30 9.15
C LEU A 56 4.17 8.31 10.30
N ARG A 57 4.98 8.34 11.37
CA ARG A 57 4.78 7.54 12.59
C ARG A 57 3.38 7.69 13.19
N LYS A 58 2.83 8.91 13.25
CA LYS A 58 1.48 9.20 13.78
C LYS A 58 0.38 8.63 12.88
N TYR A 59 0.51 8.77 11.56
CA TYR A 59 -0.38 8.17 10.57
C TYR A 59 -0.33 6.65 10.65
N TRP A 60 0.87 6.06 10.75
CA TRP A 60 1.08 4.62 10.88
C TRP A 60 0.47 4.06 12.16
N LYS A 61 0.73 4.68 13.32
CA LYS A 61 0.09 4.29 14.59
C LYS A 61 -1.44 4.37 14.52
N ARG A 62 -1.97 5.45 13.95
CA ARG A 62 -3.42 5.62 13.78
C ARG A 62 -4.02 4.61 12.80
N TRP A 63 -3.31 4.32 11.71
CA TRP A 63 -3.73 3.31 10.73
C TRP A 63 -3.76 1.92 11.37
N GLN A 64 -2.72 1.55 12.13
CA GLN A 64 -2.65 0.30 12.88
C GLN A 64 -3.82 0.15 13.88
N GLN A 65 -4.13 1.22 14.62
CA GLN A 65 -5.26 1.23 15.57
C GLN A 65 -6.62 1.07 14.87
N ASN A 66 -6.83 1.76 13.74
CA ASN A 66 -8.10 1.73 13.02
C ASN A 66 -8.31 0.44 12.22
N LYS A 67 -7.23 -0.18 11.74
CA LYS A 67 -7.28 -1.43 10.95
C LYS A 67 -7.03 -2.67 11.79
N MET A 68 -6.85 -2.54 13.10
CA MET A 68 -6.56 -3.67 14.00
C MET A 68 -7.60 -4.79 13.89
N LEU A 69 -8.89 -4.44 13.79
CA LEU A 69 -9.99 -5.41 13.66
C LEU A 69 -9.99 -6.16 12.31
N GLU A 70 -9.66 -5.49 11.21
CA GLU A 70 -9.56 -6.11 9.87
C GLU A 70 -8.25 -6.90 9.70
N LEU A 71 -7.18 -6.50 10.39
CA LEU A 71 -5.85 -7.09 10.28
C LEU A 71 -5.59 -8.21 11.30
N PHE A 72 -6.54 -8.57 12.17
CA PHE A 72 -6.42 -9.76 13.04
C PHE A 72 -6.16 -11.05 12.24
N VAL A 73 -6.58 -11.09 10.97
CA VAL A 73 -6.29 -12.20 10.04
C VAL A 73 -4.82 -12.22 9.59
N PHE A 74 -4.14 -11.06 9.56
CA PHE A 74 -2.78 -10.91 9.01
C PHE A 74 -1.64 -10.96 10.04
N SER A 75 -1.96 -11.13 11.34
CA SER A 75 -1.08 -11.64 12.42
C SER A 75 0.39 -11.16 12.49
N LEU A 76 0.75 -10.00 11.93
CA LEU A 76 2.10 -9.47 11.96
C LEU A 76 2.12 -8.06 12.56
N PRO A 77 2.79 -7.85 13.72
CA PRO A 77 2.94 -6.51 14.28
C PRO A 77 3.83 -5.67 13.36
N PHE A 78 3.25 -4.62 12.79
CA PHE A 78 4.01 -3.63 12.03
C PHE A 78 4.98 -2.92 12.97
N THR A 79 6.27 -2.94 12.62
CA THR A 79 7.36 -2.36 13.40
C THR A 79 8.06 -1.28 12.58
N VAL A 80 8.76 -0.37 13.26
CA VAL A 80 9.58 0.66 12.61
C VAL A 80 11.05 0.45 12.92
N ASP A 81 11.93 0.86 12.02
CA ASP A 81 13.36 0.84 12.24
C ASP A 81 13.83 2.03 13.10
N ALA A 82 15.14 2.14 13.34
CA ALA A 82 15.73 3.22 14.12
C ALA A 82 15.52 4.62 13.48
N SER A 83 15.38 4.70 12.16
CA SER A 83 15.05 5.94 11.45
C SER A 83 13.56 6.30 11.58
N GLY A 84 12.72 5.33 11.95
CA GLY A 84 11.27 5.49 12.05
C GLY A 84 10.52 5.10 10.79
N LEU A 85 11.19 4.47 9.82
CA LEU A 85 10.55 3.94 8.63
C LEU A 85 9.92 2.58 8.94
N PRO A 86 8.77 2.26 8.33
CA PRO A 86 8.12 0.96 8.54
C PRO A 86 9.01 -0.17 8.00
N MET A 87 9.15 -1.23 8.81
CA MET A 87 9.81 -2.46 8.43
C MET A 87 8.83 -3.39 7.71
N ASN A 88 9.34 -4.18 6.76
CA ASN A 88 8.53 -5.14 6.02
C ASN A 88 8.17 -6.30 6.96
N PRO A 89 6.89 -6.62 7.20
CA PRO A 89 6.51 -7.69 8.12
C PRO A 89 7.08 -9.06 7.74
N ASN A 90 7.40 -9.27 6.45
CA ASN A 90 8.02 -10.50 5.96
C ASN A 90 9.56 -10.51 6.09
N GLY A 91 10.16 -9.51 6.76
CA GLY A 91 11.60 -9.44 6.96
C GLY A 91 12.38 -8.69 5.86
N ARG A 92 13.70 -8.74 5.97
CA ARG A 92 14.67 -8.05 5.11
C ARG A 92 14.55 -8.49 3.66
N GLN A 93 14.47 -7.52 2.74
CA GLN A 93 14.41 -7.77 1.29
C GLN A 93 15.73 -7.45 0.57
N GLY A 94 16.71 -6.86 1.26
CA GLY A 94 17.98 -6.43 0.65
C GLY A 94 17.90 -5.08 -0.06
N ILE A 95 16.81 -4.34 0.11
CA ILE A 95 16.62 -2.97 -0.36
C ILE A 95 15.94 -2.17 0.77
N ALA A 96 16.29 -0.89 0.89
CA ALA A 96 15.65 0.07 1.77
C ALA A 96 14.97 1.17 0.96
N GLY A 97 14.05 1.88 1.59
CA GLY A 97 13.26 2.92 0.94
C GLY A 97 11.90 2.45 0.46
N ARG A 98 11.20 3.34 -0.24
CA ARG A 98 9.84 3.13 -0.76
C ARG A 98 9.83 2.35 -2.08
N GLY A 99 10.96 2.28 -2.78
CA GLY A 99 11.01 1.79 -4.14
C GLY A 99 10.10 2.63 -5.05
N ASN A 100 9.30 1.96 -5.88
CA ASN A 100 8.37 2.60 -6.82
C ASN A 100 6.96 2.82 -6.24
N HIS A 101 6.73 2.50 -4.97
CA HIS A 101 5.41 2.65 -4.34
C HIS A 101 5.07 4.10 -4.03
N LEU A 102 3.81 4.44 -3.73
CA LEU A 102 3.43 5.82 -3.39
C LEU A 102 3.67 6.12 -1.91
N LYS A 103 3.47 5.14 -1.03
CA LYS A 103 3.63 5.29 0.42
C LYS A 103 4.75 4.39 0.95
N PHE A 104 5.40 4.82 2.03
CA PHE A 104 6.19 3.88 2.85
C PHE A 104 5.27 2.84 3.47
N GLY A 105 5.74 1.62 3.70
CA GLY A 105 4.93 0.57 4.33
C GLY A 105 3.83 0.02 3.42
N VAL A 106 2.65 -0.23 4.00
CA VAL A 106 1.51 -0.86 3.32
C VAL A 106 0.97 0.02 2.19
N ASN A 107 0.93 -0.55 0.98
CA ASN A 107 0.29 0.03 -0.19
C ASN A 107 -0.90 -0.86 -0.57
N LEU A 108 -2.11 -0.44 -0.19
CA LEU A 108 -3.31 -1.24 -0.38
C LEU A 108 -3.85 -1.09 -1.80
N LEU A 109 -4.00 -2.24 -2.47
CA LEU A 109 -4.74 -2.38 -3.71
C LEU A 109 -6.07 -3.06 -3.41
N ARG A 110 -7.16 -2.45 -3.86
CA ARG A 110 -8.48 -3.09 -3.82
C ARG A 110 -8.69 -3.86 -5.11
N VAL A 111 -9.14 -5.10 -4.96
CA VAL A 111 -9.51 -5.97 -6.07
C VAL A 111 -10.99 -6.29 -5.90
N TYR A 112 -11.80 -5.88 -6.87
CA TYR A 112 -13.24 -6.14 -6.85
C TYR A 112 -13.54 -7.43 -7.61
N VAL A 113 -14.21 -8.37 -6.95
CA VAL A 113 -14.65 -9.63 -7.55
C VAL A 113 -16.16 -9.62 -7.53
N LEU A 114 -16.75 -9.35 -8.69
CA LEU A 114 -18.20 -9.31 -8.89
C LEU A 114 -18.61 -10.61 -9.58
N ILE A 115 -19.43 -11.39 -8.88
CA ILE A 115 -19.91 -12.69 -9.33
C ILE A 115 -21.41 -12.58 -9.55
N ARG A 116 -21.88 -13.03 -10.71
CA ARG A 116 -23.29 -13.08 -11.06
C ARG A 116 -23.66 -14.49 -11.47
N GLU A 117 -24.79 -14.98 -10.96
CA GLU A 117 -25.42 -16.19 -11.48
C GLU A 117 -26.33 -15.84 -12.66
N THR A 118 -26.27 -16.65 -13.70
CA THR A 118 -27.13 -16.55 -14.88
C THR A 118 -28.33 -17.47 -14.76
N SER A 119 -29.36 -17.24 -15.57
CA SER A 119 -30.56 -18.09 -15.63
C SER A 119 -30.28 -19.58 -15.93
N ASN A 120 -29.08 -19.90 -16.41
CA ASN A 120 -28.66 -21.25 -16.76
C ASN A 120 -27.78 -21.90 -15.68
N ASN A 121 -27.80 -21.39 -14.44
CA ASN A 121 -26.92 -21.82 -13.34
C ASN A 121 -25.41 -21.70 -13.62
N GLN A 122 -25.02 -20.84 -14.56
CA GLN A 122 -23.62 -20.54 -14.82
C GLN A 122 -23.21 -19.29 -14.05
N LEU A 123 -22.01 -19.32 -13.45
CA LEU A 123 -21.41 -18.18 -12.79
C LEU A 123 -20.58 -17.36 -13.77
N MET A 124 -20.82 -16.07 -13.79
CA MET A 124 -20.03 -15.08 -14.54
C MET A 124 -19.27 -14.20 -13.57
N ILE A 125 -18.09 -13.76 -13.99
CA ILE A 125 -17.22 -12.86 -13.24
C ILE A 125 -16.99 -11.61 -14.08
N LEU A 126 -17.12 -10.44 -13.46
CA LEU A 126 -16.82 -9.18 -14.14
C LEU A 126 -15.30 -8.97 -14.25
N LEU A 127 -14.84 -8.66 -15.45
CA LEU A 127 -13.46 -8.25 -15.74
C LEU A 127 -13.45 -6.88 -16.40
N GLU A 128 -12.42 -6.07 -16.09
CA GLU A 128 -12.10 -4.82 -16.76
C GLU A 128 -10.90 -5.11 -17.68
N GLY A 129 -11.17 -5.34 -18.96
CA GLY A 129 -10.19 -5.93 -19.88
C GLY A 129 -9.92 -7.39 -19.53
N ASN A 130 -8.65 -7.73 -19.26
CA ASN A 130 -8.22 -9.10 -18.90
C ASN A 130 -7.94 -9.27 -17.40
N THR A 131 -8.30 -8.29 -16.57
CA THR A 131 -8.00 -8.29 -15.13
C THR A 131 -9.24 -7.92 -14.32
N PHE A 132 -9.23 -8.25 -13.03
CA PHE A 132 -10.24 -7.76 -12.10
C PHE A 132 -10.21 -6.23 -12.04
N PRO A 133 -11.36 -5.55 -11.87
CA PRO A 133 -11.37 -4.13 -11.54
C PRO A 133 -10.52 -3.89 -10.29
N THR A 134 -9.43 -3.14 -10.44
CA THR A 134 -8.51 -2.84 -9.34
C THR A 134 -8.35 -1.34 -9.15
N ARG A 135 -8.33 -0.89 -7.90
CA ARG A 135 -8.18 0.53 -7.54
C ARG A 135 -7.22 0.67 -6.37
N TYR A 136 -6.25 1.57 -6.48
CA TYR A 136 -5.37 1.90 -5.35
C TYR A 136 -6.18 2.62 -4.27
N HIS A 137 -6.01 2.21 -3.02
CA HIS A 137 -6.66 2.89 -1.89
C HIS A 137 -5.83 4.11 -1.47
N LEU A 138 -6.02 5.23 -2.19
CA LEU A 138 -5.27 6.47 -1.97
C LEU A 138 -5.98 7.47 -1.04
N ASN A 139 -7.31 7.40 -0.96
CA ASN A 139 -8.16 8.35 -0.25
C ASN A 139 -9.05 7.69 0.80
N LYS A 140 -9.50 8.48 1.79
CA LYS A 140 -10.60 8.16 2.72
C LYS A 140 -11.99 8.27 2.06
N GLY A 141 -12.10 8.01 0.76
CA GLY A 141 -13.40 7.89 0.09
C GLY A 141 -14.19 6.75 0.73
N ARG A 142 -15.53 6.83 0.71
CA ARG A 142 -16.34 5.73 1.23
C ARG A 142 -16.08 4.50 0.36
N PHE A 143 -16.13 3.32 0.99
CA PHE A 143 -15.84 2.05 0.31
C PHE A 143 -16.77 1.81 -0.88
N ASP A 144 -17.99 2.35 -0.78
CA ASP A 144 -19.07 2.12 -1.72
C ASP A 144 -18.96 3.00 -2.97
N ASP A 145 -18.30 4.17 -2.91
CA ASP A 145 -18.25 5.12 -4.03
C ASP A 145 -17.57 4.50 -5.27
N GLU A 146 -16.47 3.78 -5.06
CA GLU A 146 -15.73 3.11 -6.14
C GLU A 146 -16.47 1.88 -6.66
N LEU A 147 -17.12 1.11 -5.78
CA LEU A 147 -17.95 -0.02 -6.19
C LEU A 147 -19.15 0.46 -7.02
N GLN A 148 -19.82 1.51 -6.57
CA GLN A 148 -20.92 2.15 -7.30
C GLN A 148 -20.45 2.67 -8.67
N LEU A 149 -19.25 3.25 -8.76
CA LEU A 149 -18.70 3.66 -10.04
C LEU A 149 -18.49 2.46 -10.98
N ILE A 150 -17.95 1.34 -10.48
CA ILE A 150 -17.79 0.12 -11.25
C ILE A 150 -19.15 -0.39 -11.74
N LEU A 151 -20.14 -0.50 -10.85
CA LEU A 151 -21.48 -0.98 -11.19
C LEU A 151 -22.17 -0.09 -12.24
N ARG A 152 -22.10 1.24 -12.06
CA ARG A 152 -22.66 2.23 -12.99
C ARG A 152 -22.01 2.15 -14.38
N ASN A 153 -20.68 2.03 -14.44
CA ASN A 153 -19.95 1.93 -15.70
C ASN A 153 -20.33 0.68 -16.50
N HIS A 154 -20.79 -0.36 -15.81
CA HIS A 154 -21.23 -1.61 -16.43
C HIS A 154 -22.76 -1.74 -16.56
N GLN A 155 -23.50 -0.64 -16.40
CA GLN A 155 -24.96 -0.57 -16.55
C GLN A 155 -25.76 -1.54 -15.64
N TYR A 156 -25.16 -1.99 -14.53
CA TYR A 156 -25.92 -2.68 -13.49
C TYR A 156 -26.72 -1.63 -12.72
N ASN A 157 -28.04 -1.73 -12.72
CA ASN A 157 -28.87 -0.90 -11.85
C ASN A 157 -28.83 -1.46 -10.42
N ASP A 158 -29.06 -0.62 -9.42
CA ASP A 158 -29.20 -1.04 -8.00
C ASP A 158 -30.31 -2.09 -7.79
N SER A 159 -31.12 -2.36 -8.81
CA SER A 159 -32.18 -3.38 -8.85
C SER A 159 -31.69 -4.79 -9.21
N ASP A 160 -30.46 -4.91 -9.71
CA ASP A 160 -29.89 -6.18 -10.24
C ASP A 160 -28.97 -6.89 -9.24
N ILE A 161 -28.92 -6.42 -7.98
CA ILE A 161 -28.14 -6.97 -6.85
C ILE A 161 -29.08 -7.44 -5.75
#